data_AF-A0A8T6PCS7-F1
#
_entry.id   AF-A0A8T6PCS7-F1
#
_cell.length_a   1.000
_cell.length_b   1.000
_cell.length_c   1.000
_cell.angle_alpha   90.00
_cell.angle_beta   90.00
_cell.angle_gamma   90.00
#
_symmetry.space_group_name_H-M   'P 1'
#
loop_
_entity.id
_entity.type
_entity.pdbx_description
1 polymer ?
#
loop_
_entity_poly.entity_id
_entity_poly.type
_entity_poly.pdbx_seq_one_letter_code
_entity_poly.pdbx_strand_id
1 'polypeptide(L)'
;MKDIRNKLILGLIIAAAVWVALLVYADLRELQGYVLDFPPLFLIPIVGFTLFNYLLRWIKWHYFLKLVGVEKISIIDSASIFVSGFVLALSPGKVAELLKAVLVKVKTGTPVARTAPVILAERVTDGLAMLVLAAIGFGGILLTSSGSDSLLLDYVPAYFAVLGILVAGVIAIQIRPLMLWILGLIENLPILG
;
A
#
# COMPACT_ATOMS: atom_id res chain seq x y z
N MET A 1 -15.61 -12.38 20.63
CA MET A 1 -16.00 -10.95 20.53
C MET A 1 -15.27 -10.04 21.53
N LYS A 2 -15.08 -10.44 22.80
CA LYS A 2 -14.38 -9.61 23.81
C LYS A 2 -12.90 -9.33 23.47
N ASP A 3 -12.19 -10.27 22.86
CA ASP A 3 -10.78 -10.08 22.48
C ASP A 3 -10.55 -9.06 21.37
N ILE A 4 -11.43 -9.03 20.36
CA ILE A 4 -11.33 -8.05 19.28
C ILE A 4 -11.57 -6.65 19.84
N ARG A 5 -12.57 -6.49 20.71
CA ARG A 5 -12.85 -5.21 21.38
C ARG A 5 -11.67 -4.71 22.19
N ASN A 6 -11.04 -5.57 22.98
CA ASN A 6 -9.89 -5.19 23.81
C ASN A 6 -8.65 -4.83 22.97
N LYS A 7 -8.39 -5.55 21.87
CA LYS A 7 -7.33 -5.20 20.91
C LYS A 7 -7.60 -3.87 20.21
N LEU A 8 -8.86 -3.58 19.87
CA LEU A 8 -9.28 -2.32 19.27
C LEU A 8 -9.11 -1.14 20.24
N ILE A 9 -9.52 -1.31 21.50
CA ILE A 9 -9.34 -0.30 22.55
C ILE A 9 -7.85 -0.06 22.80
N LEU A 10 -7.04 -1.13 22.87
CA LEU A 10 -5.60 -1.01 23.03
C LEU A 10 -4.96 -0.27 21.85
N GLY A 11 -5.36 -0.59 20.62
CA GLY A 11 -4.90 0.12 19.41
C GLY A 11 -5.29 1.59 19.43
N LEU A 12 -6.51 1.92 19.87
CA LEU A 12 -6.98 3.30 20.05
C LEU A 12 -6.17 4.06 21.10
N ILE A 13 -5.90 3.43 22.25
CA ILE A 13 -5.09 4.03 23.33
C ILE A 13 -3.66 4.27 22.84
N ILE A 14 -3.05 3.31 22.15
CA ILE A 14 -1.71 3.46 21.58
C ILE A 14 -1.69 4.58 20.54
N ALA A 15 -2.67 4.61 19.62
CA ALA A 15 -2.76 5.67 18.62
C ALA A 15 -2.91 7.05 19.25
N ALA A 16 -3.75 7.18 20.29
CA ALA A 16 -3.93 8.41 21.05
C ALA A 16 -2.63 8.81 21.78
N ALA A 17 -1.94 7.86 22.42
CA ALA A 17 -0.68 8.12 23.12
C ALA A 17 0.42 8.57 22.15
N VAL A 18 0.53 7.93 20.98
CA VAL A 18 1.46 8.36 19.92
C VAL A 18 1.10 9.75 19.41
N TRP A 19 -0.19 10.04 19.20
CA TRP A 19 -0.65 11.36 18.78
C TRP A 19 -0.29 12.43 19.82
N VAL A 20 -0.53 12.17 21.10
CA VAL A 20 -0.17 13.09 22.19
C VAL A 20 1.35 13.26 22.26
N ALA A 21 2.12 12.18 22.15
CA ALA A 21 3.58 12.26 22.13
C ALA A 21 4.09 13.09 20.95
N LEU A 22 3.51 12.93 19.75
CA LEU A 22 3.82 13.74 18.58
C LEU A 22 3.42 15.21 18.77
N LEU A 23 2.29 15.49 19.42
CA LEU A 23 1.87 16.85 19.74
C LEU A 23 2.73 17.51 20.82
N VAL A 24 3.33 16.73 21.72
CA VAL A 24 4.28 17.24 22.72
C VAL A 24 5.67 17.41 22.10
N TYR A 25 6.05 16.53 21.17
CA TYR A 25 7.32 16.59 20.45
C TYR A 25 7.34 17.68 19.37
N ALA A 26 6.25 17.84 18.62
CA ALA A 26 6.05 18.94 17.71
C ALA A 26 5.75 20.19 18.53
N ASP A 27 6.50 21.28 18.34
CA ASP A 27 6.13 22.55 18.94
C ASP A 27 4.76 22.96 18.38
N LEU A 28 3.70 22.83 19.20
CA LEU A 28 2.33 23.17 18.81
C LEU A 28 2.23 24.60 18.30
N ARG A 29 3.14 25.49 18.72
CA ARG A 29 3.17 26.89 18.27
C ARG A 29 3.71 27.04 16.86
N GLU A 30 4.64 26.19 16.46
CA GLU A 30 5.14 26.17 15.08
C GLU A 30 4.14 25.46 14.17
N LEU A 31 3.59 24.32 14.62
CA LEU A 31 2.61 23.56 13.86
C LEU A 31 1.35 24.39 13.54
N GLN A 32 0.82 25.13 14.52
CA GLN A 32 -0.34 26.01 14.29
C GLN A 32 -0.02 27.11 13.26
N GLY A 33 1.20 27.64 13.27
CA GLY A 33 1.64 28.66 12.29
C GLY A 33 1.60 28.11 10.88
N TYR A 34 2.19 26.93 10.66
CA TYR A 34 2.17 26.27 9.35
C TYR A 34 0.77 25.89 8.86
N VAL A 35 -0.12 25.47 9.76
CA VAL A 35 -1.51 25.12 9.39
C VAL A 35 -2.31 26.37 9.01
N LEU A 36 -2.12 27.48 9.72
CA LEU A 36 -2.83 28.74 9.44
C LEU A 36 -2.29 29.44 8.19
N ASP A 37 -0.99 29.33 7.91
CA ASP A 37 -0.35 29.87 6.71
C ASP A 37 -0.55 28.97 5.48
N PHE A 38 -1.10 27.75 5.65
CA PHE A 38 -1.33 26.84 4.54
C PHE A 38 -2.38 27.40 3.57
N PRO A 39 -2.06 27.61 2.28
CA PRO A 39 -2.99 28.24 1.36
C PRO A 39 -4.16 27.28 1.04
N PRO A 40 -5.42 27.62 1.37
CA PRO A 40 -6.55 26.71 1.21
C PRO A 40 -6.78 26.29 -0.25
N LEU A 41 -6.32 27.09 -1.21
CA LEU A 41 -6.42 26.79 -2.64
C LEU A 41 -5.71 25.49 -3.02
N PHE A 42 -4.63 25.11 -2.31
CA PHE A 42 -3.93 23.84 -2.55
C PHE A 42 -4.74 22.61 -2.12
N LEU A 43 -5.78 22.76 -1.29
CA LEU A 43 -6.65 21.64 -0.93
C LEU A 43 -7.36 21.05 -2.15
N ILE A 44 -7.74 21.89 -3.12
CA ILE A 44 -8.43 21.46 -4.34
C ILE A 44 -7.55 20.50 -5.17
N PRO A 45 -6.32 20.86 -5.59
CA PRO A 45 -5.47 19.93 -6.32
C PRO A 45 -5.06 18.73 -5.47
N ILE A 46 -4.82 18.88 -4.17
CA ILE A 46 -4.45 17.74 -3.30
C ILE A 46 -5.57 16.69 -3.27
N VAL A 47 -6.81 17.12 -3.00
CA VAL A 47 -7.97 16.22 -2.99
C VAL A 47 -8.22 15.68 -4.40
N GLY A 48 -8.14 16.53 -5.42
CA GLY A 48 -8.30 16.15 -6.82
C GLY A 48 -7.34 15.05 -7.25
N PHE A 49 -6.04 15.21 -7.00
CA PHE A 49 -5.03 14.21 -7.31
C PHE A 49 -5.19 12.94 -6.49
N THR A 50 -5.63 13.05 -5.23
CA THR A 50 -5.90 11.89 -4.38
C THR A 50 -7.06 11.06 -4.92
N LEU A 51 -8.18 11.71 -5.28
CA LEU A 51 -9.33 11.03 -5.88
C LEU A 51 -8.99 10.45 -7.25
N PHE A 52 -8.23 11.18 -8.06
CA PHE A 52 -7.75 10.70 -9.34
C PHE A 52 -6.85 9.45 -9.19
N ASN A 53 -5.97 9.45 -8.18
CA ASN A 53 -5.16 8.27 -7.86
C ASN A 53 -6.02 7.05 -7.53
N TYR A 54 -7.05 7.22 -6.69
CA TYR A 54 -7.97 6.15 -6.34
C TYR A 54 -8.80 5.66 -7.53
N LEU A 55 -9.18 6.57 -8.43
CA LEU A 55 -9.87 6.20 -9.67
C LEU A 55 -8.99 5.30 -10.56
N LEU A 56 -7.73 5.68 -10.77
CA LEU A 56 -6.78 4.85 -11.56
C LEU A 56 -6.55 3.48 -10.93
N ARG A 57 -6.42 3.42 -9.61
CA ARG A 57 -6.28 2.16 -8.86
C ARG A 57 -7.51 1.28 -9.02
N TRP A 58 -8.71 1.86 -8.97
CA TRP A 58 -9.95 1.12 -9.21
C TRP A 58 -10.06 0.62 -10.66
N ILE A 59 -9.69 1.44 -11.65
CA ILE A 59 -9.67 1.02 -13.06
C ILE A 59 -8.75 -0.19 -13.25
N LYS A 60 -7.54 -0.14 -12.68
CA LYS A 60 -6.58 -1.25 -12.69
C LYS A 60 -7.16 -2.52 -12.05
N TRP A 61 -7.79 -2.38 -10.88
CA TRP A 61 -8.48 -3.48 -10.20
C TRP A 61 -9.57 -4.11 -11.07
N HIS A 62 -10.46 -3.28 -11.63
CA HIS A 62 -11.55 -3.74 -12.48
C HIS A 62 -11.03 -4.43 -13.75
N TYR A 63 -9.94 -3.93 -14.33
CA TYR A 63 -9.27 -4.55 -15.47
C TYR A 63 -8.69 -5.93 -15.12
N PHE A 64 -7.98 -6.06 -14.00
CA PHE A 64 -7.43 -7.36 -13.57
C PHE A 64 -8.51 -8.39 -13.25
N LEU A 65 -9.65 -7.96 -12.69
CA LEU A 65 -10.80 -8.86 -12.49
C LEU A 65 -11.32 -9.43 -13.81
N LYS A 66 -11.42 -8.61 -14.86
CA LYS A 66 -11.78 -9.10 -16.21
C LYS A 66 -10.75 -10.07 -16.75
N LEU A 67 -9.46 -9.79 -16.56
CA LEU A 67 -8.36 -10.64 -17.04
C LEU A 67 -8.39 -12.05 -16.42
N VAL A 68 -8.79 -12.19 -15.16
CA VAL A 68 -8.94 -13.50 -14.51
C VAL A 68 -10.33 -14.13 -14.75
N GLY A 69 -11.15 -13.58 -15.64
CA GLY A 69 -12.43 -14.14 -16.06
C GLY A 69 -13.62 -13.79 -15.16
N VAL A 70 -13.57 -12.67 -14.43
CA VAL A 70 -14.74 -12.13 -13.70
C VAL A 70 -15.51 -11.16 -14.60
N GLU A 71 -16.08 -11.67 -15.69
CA GLU A 71 -16.71 -10.83 -16.72
C GLU A 71 -18.06 -10.22 -16.27
N LYS A 72 -18.76 -10.91 -15.36
CA LYS A 72 -20.12 -10.53 -14.93
C LYS A 72 -20.17 -9.44 -13.86
N ILE A 73 -19.03 -8.94 -13.38
CA ILE A 73 -19.03 -7.94 -12.30
C ILE A 73 -19.45 -6.57 -12.82
N SER A 74 -20.46 -5.98 -12.19
CA SER A 74 -20.87 -4.61 -12.51
C SER A 74 -19.79 -3.61 -12.10
N ILE A 75 -19.74 -2.47 -12.78
CA ILE A 75 -18.82 -1.36 -12.47
C ILE A 75 -19.02 -0.89 -11.02
N ILE A 76 -20.27 -0.80 -10.57
CA ILE A 76 -20.67 -0.34 -9.24
C ILE A 76 -20.26 -1.36 -8.16
N ASP A 77 -20.48 -2.66 -8.40
CA ASP A 77 -20.03 -3.70 -7.47
C ASP A 77 -18.50 -3.73 -7.37
N SER A 78 -17.81 -3.61 -8.50
CA SER A 78 -16.34 -3.52 -8.53
C SER A 78 -15.82 -2.32 -7.74
N ALA A 79 -16.45 -1.16 -7.87
CA ALA A 79 -16.13 0.05 -7.10
C ALA A 79 -16.41 -0.13 -5.61
N SER A 80 -17.55 -0.72 -5.26
CA SER A 80 -17.93 -0.96 -3.86
C SER A 80 -16.96 -1.91 -3.17
N ILE A 81 -16.54 -2.98 -3.86
CA ILE A 81 -15.52 -3.91 -3.36
C ILE A 81 -14.17 -3.21 -3.23
N PHE A 82 -13.77 -2.38 -4.20
CA PHE A 82 -12.53 -1.61 -4.12
C PHE A 82 -12.49 -0.67 -2.92
N VAL A 83 -13.56 0.12 -2.71
CA VAL A 83 -13.67 1.05 -1.57
C VAL A 83 -13.70 0.31 -0.23
N SER A 84 -14.37 -0.85 -0.16
CA SER A 84 -14.34 -1.69 1.04
C SER A 84 -12.91 -2.12 1.41
N GLY A 85 -12.03 -2.23 0.41
CA GLY A 85 -10.60 -2.49 0.57
C GLY A 85 -9.86 -1.47 1.43
N PHE A 86 -10.32 -0.23 1.52
CA PHE A 86 -9.69 0.79 2.37
C PHE A 86 -9.83 0.47 3.85
N VAL A 87 -10.97 -0.06 4.28
CA VAL A 87 -11.16 -0.51 5.66
C VAL A 87 -10.28 -1.74 5.95
N LEU A 88 -10.12 -2.61 4.96
CA LEU A 88 -9.28 -3.81 5.04
C LEU A 88 -7.78 -3.50 5.12
N ALA A 89 -7.36 -2.30 4.68
CA ALA A 89 -5.97 -1.87 4.71
C ALA A 89 -5.41 -1.65 6.12
N LEU A 90 -6.27 -1.49 7.14
CA LEU A 90 -5.88 -1.33 8.55
C LEU A 90 -5.34 -2.62 9.18
N SER A 91 -5.40 -3.76 8.48
CA SER A 91 -4.90 -5.04 8.98
C SER A 91 -3.37 -5.14 8.98
N PRO A 92 -2.76 -5.86 9.94
CA PRO A 92 -1.32 -6.10 9.96
C PRO A 92 -0.89 -6.79 8.66
N GLY A 93 0.11 -6.23 7.99
CA GLY A 93 0.60 -6.73 6.70
C GLY A 93 -0.37 -6.60 5.53
N LYS A 94 -1.49 -5.85 5.67
CA LYS A 94 -2.54 -5.71 4.64
C LYS A 94 -3.21 -7.03 4.23
N VAL A 95 -3.09 -8.08 5.04
CA VAL A 95 -3.60 -9.42 4.75
C VAL A 95 -5.12 -9.44 4.56
N ALA A 96 -5.85 -8.55 5.25
CA ALA A 96 -7.31 -8.49 5.12
C ALA A 96 -7.76 -7.99 3.74
N GLU A 97 -6.89 -7.41 2.91
CA GLU A 97 -7.25 -7.10 1.52
C GLU A 97 -7.62 -8.37 0.72
N LEU A 98 -7.13 -9.56 1.13
CA LEU A 98 -7.55 -10.85 0.58
C LEU A 98 -9.07 -11.09 0.70
N LEU A 99 -9.74 -10.43 1.64
CA LEU A 99 -11.20 -10.48 1.75
C LEU A 99 -11.91 -9.87 0.53
N LYS A 100 -11.25 -9.01 -0.26
CA LYS A 100 -11.79 -8.57 -1.56
C LYS A 100 -12.10 -9.76 -2.47
N ALA A 101 -11.25 -10.79 -2.49
CA ALA A 101 -11.47 -12.00 -3.29
C ALA A 101 -12.72 -12.78 -2.81
N VAL A 102 -12.97 -12.79 -1.50
CA VAL A 102 -14.20 -13.37 -0.91
C VAL A 102 -15.43 -12.55 -1.30
N LEU A 103 -15.36 -11.21 -1.24
CA LEU A 103 -16.45 -10.34 -1.67
C LEU A 103 -16.78 -10.51 -3.15
N VAL A 104 -15.78 -10.69 -4.01
CA VAL A 104 -15.97 -11.02 -5.43
C VAL A 104 -16.66 -12.38 -5.58
N LYS A 105 -16.27 -13.40 -4.80
CA LYS A 105 -16.94 -14.71 -4.81
C LYS A 105 -18.41 -14.58 -4.43
N VAL A 106 -18.73 -13.83 -3.38
CA VAL A 106 -20.13 -13.62 -2.93
C VAL A 106 -20.95 -12.93 -4.02
N LYS A 107 -20.37 -11.97 -4.75
CA LYS A 107 -21.07 -11.20 -5.78
C LYS A 107 -21.19 -11.92 -7.13
N THR A 108 -20.20 -12.73 -7.50
CA THR A 108 -20.08 -13.26 -8.88
C THR A 108 -20.01 -14.78 -8.97
N GLY A 109 -19.89 -15.48 -7.84
CA GLY A 109 -19.65 -16.92 -7.78
C GLY A 109 -18.22 -17.34 -8.13
N THR A 110 -17.34 -16.40 -8.54
CA THR A 110 -15.97 -16.73 -8.95
C THR A 110 -15.16 -17.29 -7.77
N PRO A 111 -14.46 -18.44 -7.90
CA PRO A 111 -13.65 -18.99 -6.83
C PRO A 111 -12.56 -18.03 -6.35
N VAL A 112 -12.33 -17.97 -5.03
CA VAL A 112 -11.29 -17.14 -4.40
C VAL A 112 -9.90 -17.45 -4.96
N ALA A 113 -9.60 -18.71 -5.28
CA ALA A 113 -8.32 -19.12 -5.85
C ALA A 113 -8.01 -18.44 -7.20
N ARG A 114 -9.04 -18.01 -7.95
CA ARG A 114 -8.89 -17.31 -9.22
C ARG A 114 -8.71 -15.79 -9.04
N THR A 115 -9.29 -15.22 -7.99
CA THR A 115 -9.28 -13.76 -7.75
C THR A 115 -8.21 -13.32 -6.74
N ALA A 116 -7.76 -14.19 -5.84
CA ALA A 116 -6.69 -13.89 -4.88
C ALA A 116 -5.36 -13.45 -5.54
N PRO A 117 -4.90 -14.07 -6.66
CA PRO A 117 -3.69 -13.61 -7.35
C PRO A 117 -3.77 -12.18 -7.86
N VAL A 118 -4.97 -11.65 -8.14
CA VAL A 118 -5.16 -10.25 -8.57
C VAL A 118 -4.65 -9.29 -7.50
N ILE A 119 -4.91 -9.58 -6.23
CA ILE A 119 -4.52 -8.72 -5.11
C ILE A 119 -3.00 -8.68 -4.97
N LEU A 120 -2.32 -9.81 -5.18
CA LEU A 120 -0.86 -9.87 -5.22
C LEU A 120 -0.32 -9.11 -6.45
N ALA A 121 -0.94 -9.28 -7.62
CA ALA A 121 -0.55 -8.58 -8.84
C ALA A 121 -0.65 -7.05 -8.68
N GLU A 122 -1.67 -6.55 -7.98
CA GLU A 122 -1.78 -5.12 -7.63
C GLU A 122 -0.57 -4.64 -6.84
N ARG A 123 -0.06 -5.44 -5.89
CA ARG A 123 1.09 -5.09 -5.04
C ARG A 123 2.40 -5.14 -5.80
N VAL A 124 2.61 -6.18 -6.59
CA VAL A 124 3.81 -6.33 -7.43
C VAL A 124 3.89 -5.19 -8.43
N THR A 125 2.79 -4.87 -9.11
CA THR A 125 2.75 -3.77 -10.08
C THR A 125 2.95 -2.41 -9.42
N ASP A 126 2.39 -2.18 -8.22
CA ASP A 126 2.66 -0.97 -7.44
C ASP A 126 4.14 -0.87 -7.04
N GLY A 127 4.75 -1.97 -6.59
CA GLY A 127 6.17 -2.04 -6.23
C GLY A 127 7.09 -1.74 -7.41
N LEU A 128 6.80 -2.34 -8.57
CA LEU A 128 7.53 -2.07 -9.82
C LEU A 128 7.40 -0.61 -10.25
N ALA A 129 6.20 -0.03 -10.17
CA ALA A 129 5.99 1.37 -10.50
C ALA A 129 6.78 2.30 -9.55
N MET A 130 6.78 2.01 -8.24
CA MET A 130 7.56 2.77 -7.27
C MET A 130 9.08 2.66 -7.53
N LEU A 131 9.58 1.49 -7.91
CA LEU A 131 10.98 1.28 -8.30
C LEU A 131 11.36 2.14 -9.51
N VAL A 132 10.53 2.13 -10.55
CA VAL A 132 10.75 2.94 -11.76
C VAL A 132 10.72 4.43 -11.42
N LEU A 133 9.75 4.87 -10.62
CA LEU A 133 9.64 6.28 -10.19
C LEU A 133 10.83 6.71 -9.33
N ALA A 134 11.29 5.86 -8.41
CA ALA A 134 12.48 6.12 -7.60
C ALA A 134 13.73 6.23 -8.49
N ALA A 135 13.87 5.36 -9.49
CA ALA A 135 14.96 5.39 -10.46
C ALA A 135 14.98 6.66 -11.30
N ILE A 136 13.83 7.07 -11.81
CA ILE A 136 13.72 8.31 -12.59
C ILE A 136 13.96 9.53 -11.70
N GLY A 137 13.40 9.57 -10.50
CA GLY A 137 13.51 10.71 -9.59
C GLY A 137 14.95 10.93 -9.12
N PHE A 138 15.57 9.91 -8.52
CA PHE A 138 16.94 10.01 -8.01
C PHE A 138 17.96 10.10 -9.15
N GLY A 139 17.77 9.32 -10.22
CA GLY A 139 18.61 9.37 -11.41
C GLY A 139 18.58 10.74 -12.09
N GLY A 140 17.38 11.35 -12.20
CA GLY A 140 17.22 12.70 -12.71
C GLY A 140 17.97 13.75 -11.89
N ILE A 141 17.86 13.69 -10.57
CA ILE A 141 18.59 14.58 -9.65
C ILE A 141 20.11 14.46 -9.87
N LEU A 142 20.63 13.23 -9.90
CA LEU A 142 22.06 12.95 -10.09
C LEU A 142 22.61 13.50 -11.43
N LEU A 143 21.79 13.45 -12.49
CA LEU A 143 22.15 13.96 -13.81
C LEU A 143 22.15 15.49 -13.87
N THR A 144 21.29 16.15 -13.10
CA THR A 144 21.18 17.63 -13.07
C THR A 144 22.11 18.28 -12.05
N SER A 145 22.55 17.55 -11.03
CA SER A 145 23.48 18.06 -10.02
C SER A 145 24.88 18.20 -10.61
N SER A 146 25.32 19.43 -10.86
CA SER A 146 26.66 19.77 -11.34
C SER A 146 27.72 19.48 -10.28
N GLY A 147 28.12 18.22 -10.10
CA GLY A 147 29.40 17.75 -9.50
C GLY A 147 29.82 18.23 -8.10
N SER A 148 29.09 19.15 -7.47
CA SER A 148 29.53 19.94 -6.30
C SER A 148 28.82 19.54 -5.01
N ASP A 149 27.71 18.82 -5.12
CA ASP A 149 26.91 18.38 -3.98
C ASP A 149 27.49 17.07 -3.43
N SER A 150 28.58 17.18 -2.68
CA SER A 150 29.19 16.08 -1.91
C SER A 150 28.16 15.32 -1.07
N LEU A 151 27.14 16.00 -0.56
CA LEU A 151 26.02 15.41 0.18
C LEU A 151 25.22 14.40 -0.64
N LEU A 152 25.00 14.62 -1.95
CA LEU A 152 24.23 13.67 -2.77
C LEU A 152 24.99 12.36 -2.98
N LEU A 153 26.32 12.42 -3.09
CA LEU A 153 27.17 11.25 -3.29
C LEU A 153 27.14 10.32 -2.07
N ASP A 154 26.98 10.85 -0.86
CA ASP A 154 26.83 10.04 0.36
C ASP A 154 25.53 9.22 0.39
N TYR A 155 24.47 9.68 -0.30
CA TYR A 155 23.20 8.96 -0.39
C TYR A 155 23.13 7.96 -1.55
N VAL A 156 24.05 8.02 -2.52
CA VAL A 156 24.06 7.10 -3.67
C VAL A 156 24.15 5.62 -3.25
N PRO A 157 25.04 5.20 -2.32
CA PRO A 157 25.09 3.82 -1.86
C PRO A 157 23.80 3.38 -1.15
N ALA A 158 23.23 4.26 -0.31
CA ALA A 158 21.97 3.98 0.38
C ALA A 158 20.81 3.82 -0.61
N TYR A 159 20.76 4.66 -1.64
CA TYR A 159 19.79 4.57 -2.72
C TYR A 159 19.89 3.22 -3.46
N PHE A 160 21.09 2.81 -3.90
CA PHE A 160 21.28 1.52 -4.57
C PHE A 160 20.99 0.34 -3.67
N ALA A 161 21.31 0.42 -2.37
CA ALA A 161 20.98 -0.61 -1.40
C ALA A 161 19.46 -0.75 -1.23
N VAL A 162 18.73 0.36 -1.06
CA VAL A 162 17.26 0.36 -0.97
C VAL A 162 16.63 -0.15 -2.26
N LEU A 163 17.09 0.32 -3.42
CA LEU A 163 16.63 -0.17 -4.72
C LEU A 163 16.87 -1.67 -4.87
N GLY A 164 18.07 -2.14 -4.50
CA GLY A 164 18.45 -3.55 -4.52
C GLY A 164 17.56 -4.41 -3.62
N ILE A 165 17.28 -3.97 -2.39
CA ILE A 165 16.36 -4.64 -1.46
C ILE A 165 14.95 -4.71 -2.04
N LEU A 166 14.44 -3.60 -2.59
CA LEU A 166 13.10 -3.56 -3.17
C LEU A 166 12.99 -4.46 -4.41
N VAL A 167 14.00 -4.44 -5.31
CA VAL A 167 14.06 -5.32 -6.48
C VAL A 167 14.14 -6.78 -6.04
N ALA A 168 15.01 -7.12 -5.10
CA ALA A 168 15.13 -8.47 -4.55
C ALA A 168 13.80 -8.94 -3.91
N GLY A 169 13.11 -8.07 -3.18
CA GLY A 169 11.79 -8.35 -2.61
C GLY A 169 10.74 -8.61 -3.68
N VAL A 170 10.68 -7.80 -4.74
CA VAL A 170 9.77 -8.00 -5.87
C VAL A 170 10.08 -9.31 -6.61
N ILE A 171 11.36 -9.61 -6.86
CA ILE A 171 11.79 -10.86 -7.50
C ILE A 171 11.43 -12.06 -6.63
N ALA A 172 11.71 -12.01 -5.33
CA ALA A 172 11.34 -13.06 -4.39
C ALA A 172 9.83 -13.33 -4.41
N ILE A 173 9.01 -12.29 -4.54
CA ILE A 173 7.55 -12.44 -4.65
C ILE A 173 7.13 -13.11 -5.97
N GLN A 174 7.87 -12.89 -7.07
CA GLN A 174 7.57 -13.52 -8.36
C GLN A 174 7.97 -15.00 -8.41
N ILE A 175 8.91 -15.45 -7.57
CA ILE A 175 9.36 -16.84 -7.54
C ILE A 175 8.33 -17.70 -6.79
N ARG A 176 7.43 -18.34 -7.56
CA ARG A 176 6.43 -19.30 -7.05
C ARG A 176 6.97 -20.34 -6.06
N PRO A 177 8.09 -21.05 -6.32
CA PRO A 177 8.59 -22.05 -5.38
C PRO A 177 9.03 -21.45 -4.03
N LEU A 178 9.56 -20.22 -4.03
CA LEU A 178 9.99 -19.52 -2.82
C LEU A 178 8.77 -19.10 -1.98
N MET A 179 7.73 -18.59 -2.65
CA MET A 179 6.45 -18.28 -2.01
C MET A 179 5.80 -19.51 -1.38
N LEU A 180 5.75 -20.63 -2.11
CA LEU A 180 5.19 -21.89 -1.61
C LEU A 180 6.02 -22.49 -0.47
N TRP A 181 7.35 -22.32 -0.52
CA TRP A 181 8.24 -22.72 0.57
C TRP A 181 8.02 -21.87 1.84
N ILE A 182 7.87 -20.55 1.70
CA ILE A 182 7.53 -19.65 2.81
C ILE A 182 6.14 -20.02 3.38
N LEU A 183 5.16 -20.32 2.52
CA LEU A 183 3.84 -20.75 2.95
C LEU A 183 3.92 -22.06 3.74
N GLY A 184 4.71 -23.04 3.29
CA GLY A 184 4.94 -24.29 4.03
C GLY A 184 5.63 -24.07 5.37
N LEU A 185 6.54 -23.10 5.48
CA LEU A 185 7.15 -22.70 6.75
C LEU A 185 6.12 -22.09 7.72
N ILE A 186 5.22 -21.26 7.21
CA ILE A 186 4.17 -20.59 7.99
C ILE A 186 3.07 -21.59 8.39
N GLU A 187 2.73 -22.54 7.53
CA GLU A 187 1.73 -23.58 7.77
C GLU A 187 2.15 -24.54 8.90
N ASN A 188 3.46 -24.70 9.11
CA ASN A 188 4.02 -25.49 10.21
C ASN A 188 4.13 -24.71 11.54
N LEU A 189 3.77 -23.42 11.58
CA LEU A 189 3.77 -22.69 12.84
C LEU A 189 2.51 -23.06 13.65
N PRO A 190 2.65 -23.39 14.95
CA PRO A 190 1.57 -23.89 15.82
C PRO A 190 0.47 -22.86 16.15
N ILE A 191 0.41 -21.74 15.43
CA ILE A 191 -0.50 -20.61 15.68
C ILE A 191 -1.81 -20.76 14.86
N LEU A 192 -1.86 -21.70 13.91
CA LEU A 192 -3.02 -21.95 13.04
C LEU A 192 -3.70 -23.33 13.24
N GLY A 193 -3.36 -24.06 14.31
CA GLY A 193 -4.01 -25.30 14.73
C GLY A 193 -5.23 -25.07 15.62
#